data_AF-A0A8B6G550-F1
#
_entry.id   AF-A0A8B6G550-F1
#
_cell.length_a   1.000
_cell.length_b   1.000
_cell.length_c   1.000
_cell.angle_alpha   90.00
_cell.angle_beta   90.00
_cell.angle_gamma   90.00
#
_symmetry.space_group_name_H-M   'P 1'
#
loop_
_entity.id
_entity.type
_entity.pdbx_description
1 polymer ?
#
loop_
_entity_poly.entity_id
_entity_poly.type
_entity_poly.pdbx_seq_one_letter_code
_entity_poly.pdbx_strand_id
1 'polypeptide(L)'
;MDLVRPHFGKNHHVTMDNWFSSPKLMNDLRNRGTYATGTVIARRKGLPASFKTARLPKGSVVVKSQRDLLAILYVDRRNVTFLTTSENARTVRKVNSKGRVVSAPSVVHKYNQTMGGVDLGDQLLLKFEPQFKEEIRPCEISKRSSSWFDRDFRGGNRRRGRRPDNIPIANAIRMHFLDVIPDGKRRKCVKCSGYNKYRKSRISTWCSVCGVGLCVGRCFREFHSYGQEE
;
A
#
# COMPACT_ATOMS: atom_id res chain seq x y z
N MET A 1 -8.61 -3.93 12.54
CA MET A 1 -9.87 -3.14 12.67
C MET A 1 -9.64 -1.66 12.39
N ASP A 2 -8.38 -1.20 12.31
CA ASP A 2 -8.05 0.22 12.37
C ASP A 2 -8.57 1.01 11.16
N LEU A 3 -8.61 0.39 9.98
CA LEU A 3 -9.17 0.98 8.76
C LEU A 3 -10.65 1.38 8.88
N VAL A 4 -11.44 0.64 9.67
CA VAL A 4 -12.89 0.86 9.77
C VAL A 4 -13.25 1.75 10.97
N ARG A 5 -12.29 2.04 11.86
CA ARG A 5 -12.51 2.87 13.06
C ARG A 5 -13.26 4.19 12.81
N PRO A 6 -12.89 5.02 11.81
CA PRO A 6 -13.59 6.29 11.58
C PRO A 6 -15.03 6.12 11.05
N HIS A 7 -15.46 4.89 10.76
CA HIS A 7 -16.77 4.55 10.21
C HIS A 7 -17.67 3.75 11.16
N PHE A 8 -17.26 3.57 12.42
CA PHE A 8 -18.11 2.95 13.44
C PHE A 8 -19.34 3.81 13.76
N GLY A 9 -20.48 3.16 14.03
CA GLY A 9 -21.75 3.81 14.35
C GLY A 9 -22.44 4.57 13.20
N LYS A 10 -21.87 4.56 11.98
CA LYS A 10 -22.43 5.27 10.81
C LYS A 10 -23.37 4.42 9.96
N ASN A 11 -23.77 3.23 10.43
CA ASN A 11 -24.58 2.26 9.68
C ASN A 11 -23.98 1.87 8.31
N HIS A 12 -22.66 1.98 8.17
CA HIS A 12 -21.96 1.57 6.96
C HIS A 12 -21.91 0.03 6.85
N HIS A 13 -21.83 -0.44 5.61
CA HIS A 13 -21.70 -1.85 5.28
C HIS A 13 -20.35 -2.13 4.60
N VAL A 14 -19.49 -2.88 5.28
CA VAL A 14 -18.15 -3.23 4.77
C VAL A 14 -18.21 -4.52 3.99
N THR A 15 -17.69 -4.52 2.77
CA THR A 15 -17.42 -5.75 2.04
C THR A 15 -15.95 -6.08 2.02
N MET A 16 -15.62 -7.32 2.35
CA MET A 16 -14.24 -7.76 2.53
C MET A 16 -13.98 -9.10 1.87
N ASP A 17 -12.75 -9.28 1.44
CA ASP A 17 -12.29 -10.54 0.87
C ASP A 17 -12.01 -11.59 1.96
N ASN A 18 -11.84 -12.82 1.48
CA ASN A 18 -11.58 -14.04 2.21
C ASN A 18 -10.41 -13.97 3.20
N TRP A 19 -9.37 -13.20 2.88
CA TRP A 19 -8.21 -13.06 3.74
C TRP A 19 -8.56 -12.40 5.09
N PHE A 20 -9.42 -11.39 5.05
CA PHE A 20 -9.75 -10.55 6.20
C PHE A 20 -10.91 -11.10 7.02
N SER A 21 -11.83 -11.83 6.38
CA SER A 21 -13.06 -12.25 7.03
C SER A 21 -12.85 -13.28 8.15
N SER A 22 -13.58 -13.14 9.25
CA SER A 22 -13.68 -14.17 10.28
C SER A 22 -14.95 -14.01 11.11
N PRO A 23 -15.51 -15.10 11.68
CA PRO A 23 -16.71 -15.00 12.51
C PRO A 23 -16.54 -14.05 13.70
N LYS A 24 -15.37 -14.07 14.34
CA LYS A 24 -15.04 -13.16 15.46
C LYS A 24 -15.06 -11.70 15.02
N LEU A 25 -14.38 -11.39 13.92
CA LEU A 25 -14.32 -10.03 13.36
C LEU A 25 -15.73 -9.51 13.01
N MET A 26 -16.57 -10.34 12.41
CA MET A 26 -17.93 -9.96 12.03
C MET A 26 -18.79 -9.57 13.24
N ASN A 27 -18.71 -10.36 14.32
CA ASN A 27 -19.40 -10.05 15.57
C ASN A 27 -18.85 -8.75 16.19
N ASP A 28 -17.53 -8.56 16.20
CA ASP A 28 -16.91 -7.34 16.73
C ASP A 28 -17.31 -6.09 15.93
N LEU A 29 -17.47 -6.18 14.61
CA LEU A 29 -17.98 -5.09 13.77
C LEU A 29 -19.46 -4.79 14.05
N ARG A 30 -20.28 -5.85 14.18
CA ARG A 30 -21.70 -5.70 14.48
C ARG A 30 -21.92 -4.99 15.81
N ASN A 31 -21.16 -5.36 16.84
CA ASN A 31 -21.20 -4.71 18.16
C ASN A 31 -20.82 -3.22 18.13
N ARG A 32 -20.11 -2.78 17.09
CA ARG A 32 -19.70 -1.37 16.89
C ARG A 32 -20.60 -0.62 15.92
N GLY A 33 -21.77 -1.17 15.57
CA GLY A 33 -22.74 -0.54 14.68
C GLY A 33 -22.28 -0.50 13.22
N THR A 34 -21.44 -1.45 12.81
CA THR A 34 -20.99 -1.59 11.42
C THR A 34 -21.39 -2.95 10.88
N TYR A 35 -22.10 -2.94 9.76
CA TYR A 35 -22.48 -4.18 9.08
C TYR A 35 -21.35 -4.65 8.19
N ALA A 36 -21.28 -5.96 7.95
CA ALA A 36 -20.24 -6.52 7.10
C ALA A 36 -20.70 -7.76 6.36
N THR A 37 -20.15 -7.94 5.17
CA THR A 37 -20.30 -9.15 4.35
C THR A 37 -18.96 -9.52 3.75
N GLY A 38 -18.62 -10.81 3.76
CA GLY A 38 -17.36 -11.27 3.20
C GLY A 38 -17.42 -12.72 2.79
N THR A 39 -16.58 -13.11 1.85
CA THR A 39 -16.30 -14.53 1.60
C THR A 39 -15.40 -15.06 2.71
N VAL A 40 -15.45 -16.35 3.05
CA VAL A 40 -14.60 -16.95 4.10
C VAL A 40 -14.12 -18.34 3.69
N ILE A 41 -12.92 -18.70 4.14
CA ILE A 41 -12.37 -20.04 3.96
C ILE A 41 -13.19 -20.97 4.86
N ALA A 42 -13.81 -22.02 4.31
CA ALA A 42 -14.55 -23.02 5.10
C ALA A 42 -13.71 -23.66 6.23
N ARG A 43 -12.37 -23.61 6.13
CA ARG A 43 -11.42 -24.11 7.14
C ARG A 43 -11.21 -23.16 8.33
N ARG A 44 -11.67 -21.91 8.26
CA ARG A 44 -11.49 -20.89 9.31
C ARG A 44 -12.10 -21.38 10.64
N LYS A 45 -11.47 -21.00 11.76
CA LYS A 45 -11.98 -21.31 13.10
C LYS A 45 -13.33 -20.62 13.32
N GLY A 46 -14.26 -21.31 13.97
CA GLY A 46 -15.62 -20.80 14.25
C GLY A 46 -16.64 -21.05 13.15
N LEU A 47 -16.28 -21.75 12.07
CA LEU A 47 -17.24 -22.21 11.07
C LEU A 47 -17.71 -23.65 11.34
N PRO A 48 -18.96 -23.98 10.96
CA PRO A 48 -19.51 -25.30 11.17
C PRO A 48 -18.76 -26.34 10.33
N ALA A 49 -18.43 -27.49 10.93
CA ALA A 49 -17.71 -28.58 10.25
C ALA A 49 -18.43 -29.07 8.99
N SER A 50 -19.77 -28.96 8.95
CA SER A 50 -20.59 -29.29 7.79
C SER A 50 -20.14 -28.56 6.52
N PHE A 51 -19.56 -27.36 6.60
CA PHE A 51 -19.13 -26.62 5.40
C PHE A 51 -17.84 -27.15 4.78
N LYS A 52 -17.01 -27.87 5.55
CA LYS A 52 -15.79 -28.49 5.05
C LYS A 52 -16.09 -29.76 4.25
N THR A 53 -17.05 -30.54 4.71
CA THR A 53 -17.34 -31.88 4.19
C THR A 53 -18.51 -31.89 3.20
N ALA A 54 -19.26 -30.79 3.07
CA ALA A 54 -20.42 -30.70 2.19
C ALA A 54 -20.05 -30.96 0.71
N ARG A 55 -20.53 -32.10 0.20
CA ARG A 55 -20.59 -32.41 -1.23
C ARG A 55 -22.04 -32.19 -1.67
N LEU A 56 -22.32 -31.05 -2.27
CA LEU A 56 -23.67 -30.65 -2.65
C LEU A 56 -23.74 -30.43 -4.17
N PRO A 57 -24.91 -30.64 -4.79
CA PRO A 57 -25.08 -30.35 -6.20
C PRO A 57 -25.01 -28.85 -6.46
N LYS A 58 -24.64 -28.49 -7.70
CA LYS A 58 -24.58 -27.10 -8.14
C LYS A 58 -25.92 -26.40 -7.93
N GLY A 59 -25.88 -25.17 -7.42
CA GLY A 59 -27.05 -24.37 -7.09
C GLY A 59 -27.56 -24.57 -5.66
N SER A 60 -26.99 -25.51 -4.90
CA SER A 60 -27.37 -25.73 -3.51
C SER A 60 -26.96 -24.57 -2.61
N VAL A 61 -27.81 -24.27 -1.63
CA VAL A 61 -27.60 -23.26 -0.61
C VAL A 61 -27.76 -23.91 0.76
N VAL A 62 -26.75 -23.82 1.61
CA VAL A 62 -26.85 -24.22 3.02
C VAL A 62 -26.62 -23.00 3.89
N VAL A 63 -27.51 -22.81 4.84
CA VAL A 63 -27.51 -21.64 5.72
C VAL A 63 -27.35 -22.12 7.15
N LYS A 64 -26.43 -21.49 7.88
CA LYS A 64 -26.33 -21.65 9.34
C LYS A 64 -26.21 -20.28 9.97
N SER A 65 -27.02 -20.04 10.98
CA SER A 65 -26.97 -18.81 11.77
C SER A 65 -26.38 -19.12 13.15
N GLN A 66 -25.66 -18.13 13.68
CA GLN A 66 -25.23 -18.12 15.06
C GLN A 66 -25.34 -16.68 15.57
N ARG A 67 -26.28 -16.43 16.50
CA ARG A 67 -26.61 -15.08 16.97
C ARG A 67 -26.96 -14.18 15.76
N ASP A 68 -26.32 -13.01 15.65
CA ASP A 68 -26.51 -12.04 14.56
C ASP A 68 -25.60 -12.28 13.35
N LEU A 69 -24.92 -13.43 13.30
CA LEU A 69 -24.04 -13.82 12.20
C LEU A 69 -24.68 -14.93 11.39
N LEU A 70 -24.73 -14.72 10.07
CA LEU A 70 -25.29 -15.67 9.13
C LEU A 70 -24.19 -16.16 8.20
N ALA A 71 -24.02 -17.49 8.15
CA ALA A 71 -23.06 -18.18 7.32
C ALA A 71 -23.78 -18.94 6.20
N ILE A 72 -23.44 -18.63 4.95
CA ILE A 72 -24.09 -19.18 3.76
C ILE A 72 -23.04 -19.94 2.95
N LEU A 73 -23.25 -21.24 2.74
CA LEU A 73 -22.52 -22.02 1.77
C LEU A 73 -23.32 -22.08 0.48
N TYR A 74 -22.74 -21.57 -0.60
CA TYR A 74 -23.33 -21.60 -1.93
C TYR A 74 -22.42 -22.36 -2.89
N VAL A 75 -22.98 -23.30 -3.64
CA VAL A 75 -22.24 -24.07 -4.64
C VAL A 75 -22.56 -23.56 -6.02
N ASP A 76 -21.60 -22.90 -6.67
CA ASP A 76 -21.67 -22.59 -8.10
C ASP A 76 -20.73 -23.51 -8.89
N ARG A 77 -19.58 -23.01 -9.35
CA ARG A 77 -18.50 -23.87 -9.90
C ARG A 77 -17.68 -24.53 -8.80
N ARG A 78 -17.57 -23.85 -7.67
CA ARG A 78 -16.87 -24.27 -6.47
C ARG A 78 -17.73 -23.89 -5.26
N ASN A 79 -17.44 -24.51 -4.13
CA ASN A 79 -18.04 -24.17 -2.85
C ASN A 79 -17.54 -22.80 -2.41
N VAL A 80 -18.45 -21.84 -2.24
CA VAL A 80 -18.15 -20.51 -1.70
C VAL A 80 -18.91 -20.34 -0.41
N THR A 81 -18.19 -19.98 0.66
CA THR A 81 -18.81 -19.66 1.95
C THR A 81 -18.81 -18.15 2.13
N PHE A 82 -19.96 -17.61 2.52
CA PHE A 82 -20.16 -16.22 2.86
C PHE A 82 -20.46 -16.10 4.36
N LEU A 83 -20.02 -14.99 4.93
CA LEU A 83 -20.44 -14.50 6.23
C LEU A 83 -21.11 -13.15 6.01
N THR A 84 -22.25 -12.94 6.66
CA THR A 84 -22.95 -11.66 6.62
C THR A 84 -23.64 -11.39 7.96
N THR A 85 -23.68 -10.13 8.34
CA THR A 85 -24.41 -9.67 9.53
C THR A 85 -25.69 -8.91 9.17
N SER A 86 -25.89 -8.52 7.91
CA SER A 86 -27.05 -7.69 7.51
C SER A 86 -28.04 -8.40 6.60
N GLU A 87 -27.59 -9.42 5.87
CA GLU A 87 -28.34 -9.97 4.75
C GLU A 87 -29.07 -11.26 5.12
N ASN A 88 -30.25 -11.47 4.52
CA ASN A 88 -30.99 -12.71 4.62
C ASN A 88 -30.52 -13.72 3.57
N ALA A 89 -30.71 -15.01 3.82
CA ALA A 89 -30.40 -16.07 2.86
C ALA A 89 -31.46 -16.25 1.76
N ARG A 90 -32.15 -15.18 1.37
CA ARG A 90 -33.22 -15.25 0.37
C ARG A 90 -32.62 -15.58 -0.99
N THR A 91 -33.17 -16.59 -1.65
CA THR A 91 -32.78 -16.93 -3.02
C THR A 91 -33.44 -15.97 -4.00
N VAL A 92 -32.64 -15.37 -4.88
CA VAL A 92 -33.07 -14.49 -5.97
C VAL A 92 -32.70 -15.11 -7.31
N ARG A 93 -33.51 -14.84 -8.33
CA ARG A 93 -33.23 -15.25 -9.71
C ARG A 93 -32.30 -14.21 -10.34
N LYS A 94 -31.15 -14.67 -10.85
CA LYS A 94 -30.17 -13.85 -11.56
C LYS A 94 -30.04 -14.36 -13.00
N VAL A 95 -29.87 -13.45 -13.96
CA VAL A 95 -29.48 -13.81 -15.32
C VAL A 95 -27.95 -13.87 -15.39
N ASN A 96 -27.40 -14.98 -15.88
CA ASN A 96 -25.97 -15.13 -16.09
C ASN A 96 -25.54 -14.45 -17.40
N SER A 97 -24.25 -14.25 -17.62
CA SER A 97 -23.69 -13.67 -18.86
C SER A 97 -24.07 -14.44 -20.13
N LYS A 98 -24.53 -15.70 -19.99
CA LYS A 98 -25.04 -16.55 -21.08
C LYS A 98 -26.57 -16.46 -21.28
N GLY A 99 -27.24 -15.46 -20.68
CA GLY A 99 -28.70 -15.28 -20.76
C GLY A 99 -29.53 -16.28 -19.94
N ARG A 100 -28.92 -17.24 -19.24
CA ARG A 100 -29.63 -18.25 -18.44
C ARG A 100 -30.03 -17.71 -17.08
N VAL A 101 -31.25 -18.01 -16.64
CA VAL A 101 -31.72 -17.70 -15.29
C VAL A 101 -31.19 -18.74 -14.29
N VAL A 102 -30.46 -18.27 -13.29
CA VAL A 102 -29.84 -19.07 -12.22
C VAL A 102 -30.35 -18.56 -10.87
N SER A 103 -30.72 -19.47 -9.98
CA SER A 103 -31.06 -19.15 -8.59
C SER A 103 -29.80 -18.98 -7.76
N ALA A 104 -29.61 -17.82 -7.14
CA ALA A 104 -28.49 -17.54 -6.26
C ALA A 104 -28.96 -16.78 -5.01
N PRO A 105 -28.29 -16.93 -3.86
CA PRO A 105 -28.58 -16.12 -2.67
C PRO A 105 -28.40 -14.62 -2.93
N SER A 106 -29.22 -13.77 -2.30
CA SER A 106 -29.14 -12.30 -2.43
C SER A 106 -27.77 -11.76 -2.02
N VAL A 107 -27.14 -12.38 -1.01
CA VAL A 107 -25.78 -12.04 -0.57
C VAL A 107 -24.75 -12.11 -1.70
N VAL A 108 -24.91 -13.05 -2.65
CA VAL A 108 -24.00 -13.22 -3.78
C VAL A 108 -24.12 -12.02 -4.73
N HIS A 109 -25.33 -11.52 -4.93
CA HIS A 109 -25.54 -10.35 -5.77
C HIS A 109 -24.91 -9.10 -5.16
N LYS A 110 -25.22 -8.83 -3.88
CA LYS A 110 -24.71 -7.66 -3.14
C LYS A 110 -23.18 -7.69 -3.03
N TYR A 111 -22.60 -8.85 -2.75
CA TYR A 111 -21.15 -9.02 -2.68
C TYR A 111 -20.47 -8.70 -4.02
N ASN A 112 -20.99 -9.24 -5.13
CA ASN A 112 -20.42 -9.01 -6.45
C ASN A 112 -20.51 -7.54 -6.91
N GLN A 113 -21.47 -6.77 -6.39
CA GLN A 113 -21.60 -5.34 -6.71
C GLN A 113 -20.52 -4.49 -6.03
N THR A 114 -20.06 -4.86 -4.84
CA THR A 114 -19.21 -3.98 -4.02
C THR A 114 -17.77 -4.47 -3.88
N MET A 115 -17.48 -5.76 -4.09
CA MET A 115 -16.15 -6.30 -3.77
C MET A 115 -15.03 -5.79 -4.70
N GLY A 116 -15.35 -5.32 -5.91
CA GLY A 116 -14.38 -4.79 -6.87
C GLY A 116 -13.98 -3.32 -6.65
N GLY A 117 -14.45 -2.66 -5.59
CA GLY A 117 -14.20 -1.23 -5.37
C GLY A 117 -12.71 -0.89 -5.22
N VAL A 118 -11.94 -1.75 -4.53
CA VAL A 118 -10.49 -1.55 -4.33
C VAL A 118 -9.74 -1.83 -5.63
N ASP A 119 -9.99 -2.98 -6.26
CA ASP A 119 -9.36 -3.37 -7.53
C ASP A 119 -9.59 -2.34 -8.65
N LEU A 120 -10.77 -1.72 -8.69
CA LEU A 120 -11.08 -0.65 -9.65
C LEU A 120 -10.24 0.60 -9.36
N GLY A 121 -10.04 0.95 -8.09
CA GLY A 121 -9.15 2.03 -7.67
C GLY A 121 -7.71 1.77 -8.10
N ASP A 122 -7.20 0.58 -7.82
CA ASP A 122 -5.85 0.16 -8.22
C ASP A 122 -5.68 0.19 -9.75
N GLN A 123 -6.70 -0.28 -10.49
CA GLN A 123 -6.69 -0.24 -11.94
C GLN A 123 -6.66 1.20 -12.49
N LEU A 124 -7.34 2.14 -11.84
CA LEU A 124 -7.29 3.54 -12.22
C LEU A 124 -5.90 4.12 -11.93
N LEU A 125 -5.32 3.84 -10.75
CA LEU A 125 -3.98 4.30 -10.41
C LEU A 125 -2.94 3.83 -11.43
N LEU A 126 -2.95 2.55 -11.82
CA LEU A 126 -2.04 2.00 -12.82
C LEU A 126 -2.18 2.65 -14.21
N LYS A 127 -3.35 3.17 -14.58
CA LYS A 127 -3.55 3.87 -15.86
C LYS A 127 -2.94 5.27 -15.87
N PHE A 128 -2.82 5.90 -14.71
CA PHE A 128 -2.32 7.27 -14.57
C PHE A 128 -0.89 7.33 -14.01
N GLU A 129 -0.26 6.20 -13.69
CA GLU A 129 1.09 6.14 -13.15
C GLU A 129 2.14 6.35 -14.27
N PRO A 130 2.97 7.41 -14.22
CA PRO A 130 4.01 7.63 -15.22
C PRO A 130 5.12 6.57 -15.07
N GLN A 131 5.30 5.75 -16.10
CA GLN A 131 6.34 4.72 -16.16
C GLN A 131 7.74 5.33 -16.33
N PHE A 132 8.32 5.88 -15.26
CA PHE A 132 9.72 6.31 -15.27
C PHE A 132 10.64 5.07 -15.27
N LYS A 133 11.29 4.79 -16.40
CA LYS A 133 12.38 3.81 -16.48
C LYS A 133 13.64 4.42 -15.86
N GLU A 134 13.94 4.03 -14.63
CA GLU A 134 15.12 4.46 -13.89
C GLU A 134 16.38 3.69 -14.33
N GLU A 135 17.14 4.21 -15.30
CA GLU A 135 18.53 3.78 -15.52
C GLU A 135 19.45 4.54 -14.53
N ILE A 136 19.40 4.16 -13.25
CA ILE A 136 20.20 4.79 -12.19
C ILE A 136 21.66 4.35 -12.32
N ARG A 137 22.58 5.27 -12.62
CA ARG A 137 24.04 5.04 -12.57
C ARG A 137 24.55 5.16 -11.14
N PRO A 138 24.94 4.07 -10.46
CA PRO A 138 25.43 4.13 -9.08
C PRO A 138 26.81 4.79 -9.02
N CYS A 139 27.10 5.44 -7.90
CA CYS A 139 28.42 6.02 -7.65
C CYS A 139 29.42 4.94 -7.21
N GLU A 140 30.47 4.69 -8.00
CA GLU A 140 31.52 3.67 -7.74
C GLU A 140 32.50 3.98 -6.58
N ILE A 141 32.10 4.77 -5.57
CA ILE A 141 32.95 5.08 -4.39
C ILE A 141 33.00 3.89 -3.41
N SER A 142 32.05 2.96 -3.48
CA SER A 142 31.92 1.87 -2.50
C SER A 142 32.85 0.67 -2.68
N LYS A 143 33.72 0.65 -3.70
CA LYS A 143 34.57 -0.53 -4.00
C LYS A 143 36.02 -0.46 -3.50
N ARG A 144 36.41 0.54 -2.67
CA ARG A 144 37.74 0.55 -2.02
C ARG A 144 37.62 0.51 -0.49
N SER A 145 37.76 -0.71 0.02
CA SER A 145 38.21 -1.14 1.35
C SER A 145 37.78 -0.37 2.60
N SER A 146 37.02 -1.10 3.42
CA SER A 146 36.92 -1.03 4.88
C SER A 146 38.29 -0.95 5.57
N SER A 147 38.82 0.25 5.83
CA SER A 147 39.90 0.49 6.82
C SER A 147 40.23 1.97 6.99
N TRP A 148 39.26 2.85 7.27
CA TRP A 148 39.54 4.26 7.59
C TRP A 148 38.59 4.80 8.66
N PHE A 149 38.36 4.00 9.70
CA PHE A 149 38.13 4.54 11.04
C PHE A 149 39.46 5.15 11.49
N ASP A 150 39.42 6.35 12.06
CA ASP A 150 40.53 7.12 12.64
C ASP A 150 41.56 7.74 11.67
N ARG A 151 41.39 9.05 11.41
CA ARG A 151 42.43 10.08 11.63
C ARG A 151 41.95 11.47 11.18
N ASP A 152 41.97 12.39 12.16
CA ASP A 152 42.23 13.83 12.09
C ASP A 152 41.91 14.61 10.81
N PHE A 153 41.11 15.66 10.95
CA PHE A 153 41.41 16.93 10.28
C PHE A 153 41.10 18.14 11.19
N ARG A 154 42.18 18.63 11.82
CA ARG A 154 42.32 20.01 12.27
C ARG A 154 42.14 20.98 11.09
N GLY A 155 41.53 22.12 11.40
CA GLY A 155 41.74 23.46 10.82
C GLY A 155 42.04 23.58 9.32
N GLY A 156 41.08 24.13 8.56
CA GLY A 156 41.30 24.56 7.18
C GLY A 156 40.25 25.55 6.70
N ASN A 157 40.53 26.83 6.91
CA ASN A 157 39.72 27.98 6.51
C ASN A 157 39.49 28.01 4.97
N ARG A 158 38.25 27.79 4.48
CA ARG A 158 37.89 28.03 3.06
C ARG A 158 36.46 28.55 2.88
N ARG A 159 36.40 29.87 2.67
CA ARG A 159 35.48 30.68 1.84
C ARG A 159 33.99 30.29 1.87
N ARG A 160 33.24 31.12 2.60
CA ARG A 160 31.77 31.23 2.63
C ARG A 160 31.21 31.45 1.22
N GLY A 161 30.52 30.45 0.68
CA GLY A 161 29.50 30.66 -0.35
C GLY A 161 28.23 31.16 0.34
N ARG A 162 27.64 32.26 -0.15
CA ARG A 162 26.42 32.87 0.41
C ARG A 162 25.31 31.84 0.53
N ARG A 163 24.75 31.68 1.73
CA ARG A 163 23.43 31.05 1.92
C ARG A 163 22.40 32.03 1.33
N PRO A 164 21.37 31.56 0.60
CA PRO A 164 20.25 32.41 0.27
C PRO A 164 19.44 32.62 1.55
N ASP A 165 19.44 33.86 2.04
CA ASP A 165 18.62 34.27 3.14
C ASP A 165 17.17 34.46 2.64
N ASN A 166 16.22 34.00 3.47
CA ASN A 166 14.76 34.09 3.35
C ASN A 166 14.01 33.04 2.51
N ILE A 167 13.49 32.01 3.21
CA ILE A 167 12.12 31.52 2.97
C ILE A 167 11.47 31.20 4.34
N PRO A 168 10.33 31.80 4.71
CA PRO A 168 9.69 31.59 6.00
C PRO A 168 8.79 30.34 6.03
N ILE A 169 9.03 29.53 7.07
CA ILE A 169 8.15 28.68 7.90
C ILE A 169 6.86 28.11 7.28
N ALA A 170 6.86 26.79 7.05
CA ALA A 170 5.77 25.92 7.53
C ALA A 170 6.31 24.51 7.78
N ASN A 171 6.11 24.04 9.01
CA ASN A 171 6.43 22.70 9.46
C ASN A 171 5.66 21.64 8.66
N ALA A 172 6.34 20.98 7.73
CA ALA A 172 6.01 19.64 7.29
C ALA A 172 7.27 19.03 6.68
N ILE A 173 7.94 18.17 7.44
CA ILE A 173 8.86 17.13 6.94
C ILE A 173 9.88 17.65 5.90
N ARG A 174 11.09 18.04 6.33
CA ARG A 174 12.23 18.24 5.41
C ARG A 174 12.65 16.90 4.77
N MET A 175 11.81 16.34 3.92
CA MET A 175 12.24 15.31 2.97
C MET A 175 12.97 16.06 1.87
N HIS A 176 14.28 16.20 2.05
CA HIS A 176 15.12 16.49 0.90
C HIS A 176 14.92 15.34 -0.07
N PHE A 177 14.52 15.65 -1.29
CA PHE A 177 14.44 14.69 -2.38
C PHE A 177 15.54 14.94 -3.40
N LEU A 178 15.85 13.91 -4.16
CA LEU A 178 16.80 13.98 -5.25
C LEU A 178 16.02 14.25 -6.53
N ASP A 179 16.25 15.41 -7.15
CA ASP A 179 15.59 15.85 -8.37
C ASP A 179 16.55 15.83 -9.55
N VAL A 180 16.01 15.95 -10.77
CA VAL A 180 16.78 16.16 -12.00
C VAL A 180 17.07 17.64 -12.17
N ILE A 181 18.28 17.99 -12.63
CA ILE A 181 18.68 19.39 -12.86
C ILE A 181 17.87 19.95 -14.03
N PRO A 182 17.09 21.04 -13.84
CA PRO A 182 16.20 21.58 -14.86
C PRO A 182 16.95 22.14 -16.07
N ASP A 183 18.18 22.62 -15.88
CA ASP A 183 18.99 23.25 -16.94
C ASP A 183 19.63 22.26 -17.93
N GLY A 184 19.47 20.94 -17.71
CA GLY A 184 20.16 19.89 -18.48
C GLY A 184 21.70 19.85 -18.32
N LYS A 185 22.29 20.87 -17.69
CA LYS A 185 23.73 21.00 -17.45
C LYS A 185 24.15 20.17 -16.24
N ARG A 186 24.92 19.11 -16.49
CA ARG A 186 25.40 18.18 -15.46
C ARG A 186 26.32 18.91 -14.45
N ARG A 187 26.02 18.80 -13.16
CA ARG A 187 26.76 19.43 -12.04
C ARG A 187 27.77 18.44 -11.44
N LYS A 188 28.72 18.93 -10.63
CA LYS A 188 29.66 18.06 -9.89
C LYS A 188 29.04 17.68 -8.54
N CYS A 189 29.22 16.44 -8.10
CA CYS A 189 28.83 16.04 -6.75
C CYS A 189 29.72 16.74 -5.70
N VAL A 190 29.11 17.40 -4.72
CA VAL A 190 29.84 18.13 -3.66
C VAL A 190 30.79 17.20 -2.90
N LYS A 191 30.30 16.05 -2.40
CA LYS A 191 31.10 15.06 -1.65
C LYS A 191 32.19 14.42 -2.52
N CYS A 192 31.89 14.02 -3.75
CA CYS A 192 32.87 13.34 -4.61
C CYS A 192 33.95 14.29 -5.13
N SER A 193 33.61 15.58 -5.35
CA SER A 193 34.55 16.57 -5.86
C SER A 193 35.68 16.89 -4.89
N GLY A 194 35.45 16.74 -3.58
CA GLY A 194 36.45 16.95 -2.53
C GLY A 194 37.42 15.78 -2.33
N TYR A 195 36.99 14.55 -2.59
CA TYR A 195 37.73 13.32 -2.25
C TYR A 195 38.68 12.82 -3.35
N ASN A 196 38.35 13.00 -4.63
CA ASN A 196 39.17 12.50 -5.72
C ASN A 196 39.16 13.47 -6.92
N LYS A 197 40.33 14.06 -7.22
CA LYS A 197 40.52 15.01 -8.34
C LYS A 197 40.33 14.38 -9.73
N TYR A 198 40.29 13.04 -9.84
CA TYR A 198 40.33 12.32 -11.13
C TYR A 198 39.00 11.73 -11.63
N ARG A 199 37.91 11.77 -10.87
CA ARG A 199 36.57 11.41 -11.38
C ARG A 199 35.56 12.50 -11.08
N LYS A 200 35.48 13.44 -12.04
CA LYS A 200 34.40 14.44 -12.14
C LYS A 200 33.12 13.70 -12.53
N SER A 201 32.43 13.05 -11.60
CA SER A 201 31.08 12.53 -11.84
C SER A 201 30.16 13.71 -12.13
N ARG A 202 30.01 14.02 -13.42
CA ARG A 202 29.02 14.97 -13.93
C ARG A 202 27.65 14.30 -13.70
N ILE A 203 26.97 14.69 -12.64
CA ILE A 203 25.68 14.16 -12.23
C ILE A 203 24.56 15.03 -12.80
N SER A 204 23.47 14.39 -13.19
CA SER A 204 22.22 15.03 -13.60
C SER A 204 21.29 15.29 -12.41
N THR A 205 21.68 14.87 -11.21
CA THR A 205 20.86 14.89 -10.01
C THR A 205 21.29 16.01 -9.06
N TRP A 206 20.33 16.66 -8.42
CA TRP A 206 20.55 17.71 -7.43
C TRP A 206 19.48 17.67 -6.34
N CYS A 207 19.76 18.29 -5.20
CA CYS A 207 18.73 18.59 -4.23
C CYS A 207 18.16 19.97 -4.57
N SER A 208 16.88 20.05 -4.93
CA SER A 208 16.18 21.32 -5.20
C SER A 208 16.17 22.25 -4.00
N VAL A 209 16.02 21.68 -2.80
CA VAL A 209 16.00 22.42 -1.53
C VAL A 209 17.37 23.02 -1.18
N CYS A 210 18.46 22.26 -1.37
CA CYS A 210 19.81 22.71 -1.02
C CYS A 210 20.59 23.35 -2.19
N GLY A 211 20.08 23.25 -3.41
CA GLY A 211 20.75 23.75 -4.61
C GLY A 211 22.03 23.00 -5.01
N VAL A 212 22.35 21.87 -4.36
CA VAL A 212 23.62 21.16 -4.54
C VAL A 212 23.48 19.91 -5.41
N GLY A 213 24.47 19.66 -6.26
CA GLY A 213 24.60 18.39 -6.97
C GLY A 213 25.06 17.29 -6.02
N LEU A 214 24.29 16.20 -5.91
CA LEU A 214 24.62 15.03 -5.10
C LEU A 214 24.39 13.72 -5.89
N CYS A 215 25.27 12.74 -5.70
CA CYS A 215 25.07 11.40 -6.27
C CYS A 215 23.89 10.69 -5.60
N VAL A 216 23.14 9.92 -6.39
CA VAL A 216 22.03 9.07 -5.92
C VAL A 216 22.52 8.10 -4.84
N GLY A 217 21.79 8.00 -3.73
CA GLY A 217 22.06 7.04 -2.66
C GLY A 217 22.95 7.58 -1.54
N ARG A 218 24.24 7.17 -1.49
CA ARG A 218 25.11 7.39 -0.32
C ARG A 218 25.44 8.89 -0.10
N CYS A 219 25.90 9.60 -1.13
CA CYS A 219 26.25 11.02 -0.99
C CYS A 219 25.04 11.90 -0.63
N PHE A 220 23.86 11.55 -1.15
CA PHE A 220 22.62 12.23 -0.80
C PHE A 220 22.23 12.01 0.66
N ARG A 221 22.26 10.75 1.13
CA ARG A 221 21.98 10.42 2.53
C ARG A 221 22.97 11.08 3.46
N GLU A 222 24.28 10.98 3.20
CA GLU A 222 25.32 11.58 4.03
C GLU A 222 25.31 13.12 4.06
N PHE A 223 24.81 13.77 3.01
CA PHE A 223 24.72 15.25 3.01
C PHE A 223 23.55 15.72 3.87
N HIS A 224 22.44 14.96 3.90
CA HIS A 224 21.23 15.32 4.64
C HIS A 224 21.11 14.63 6.00
N SER A 225 21.95 13.64 6.32
CA SER A 225 21.95 12.94 7.61
C SER A 225 22.69 13.68 8.73
N TYR A 226 23.41 14.76 8.42
CA TYR A 226 24.28 15.49 9.36
C TYR A 226 23.72 16.86 9.77
N GLY A 227 22.40 17.07 9.72
CA GLY A 227 21.76 18.34 10.06
C GLY A 227 20.54 18.22 10.96
N GLN A 228 20.48 17.19 11.81
CA GLN A 228 19.42 17.01 12.81
C GLN A 228 19.91 17.14 14.27
N GLU A 229 21.11 17.67 14.51
CA GLU A 229 21.51 18.08 15.86
C GLU A 229 21.89 19.57 15.83
N GLU A 230 21.20 20.29 16.73
CA GLU A 230 21.19 21.73 17.05
C GLU A 230 20.31 22.65 16.18
#